data_AF-A0A0L8GDU5-F1
#
_entry.id   AF-A0A0L8GDU5-F1
#
_cell.length_a   1.000
_cell.length_b   1.000
_cell.length_c   1.000
_cell.angle_alpha   90.00
_cell.angle_beta   90.00
_cell.angle_gamma   90.00
#
_symmetry.space_group_name_H-M   'P 1'
#
loop_
_entity.id
_entity.type
_entity.pdbx_description
1 polymer ?
#
loop_
_entity_poly.entity_id
_entity_poly.type
_entity_poly.pdbx_seq_one_letter_code
_entity_poly.pdbx_strand_id
1 'polypeptide(L)'
;MLNFIVDFVSAASIDNGNVRIGAVLYSSDVKIQFHLNAFQTKQEVIDAVLQIPYVYGSTNTYGGLNTMRTVMFTTENGDRP
;
A
#
# COMPACT_ATOMS: atom_id res chain seq x y z
N MET A 1 13.46 -4.94 3.93
CA MET A 1 12.36 -4.02 3.57
C MET A 1 11.00 -4.56 4.01
N LEU A 2 10.63 -5.80 3.63
CA LEU A 2 9.34 -6.39 4.07
C LEU A 2 9.16 -6.42 5.60
N ASN A 3 10.19 -6.83 6.36
CA ASN A 3 10.12 -6.83 7.83
C ASN A 3 9.80 -5.45 8.41
N PHE A 4 10.38 -4.38 7.86
CA PHE A 4 10.08 -3.02 8.30
C PHE A 4 8.61 -2.65 8.05
N ILE A 5 8.05 -3.05 6.91
CA ILE A 5 6.63 -2.80 6.61
C ILE A 5 5.74 -3.60 7.56
N VAL A 6 6.09 -4.86 7.85
CA VAL A 6 5.34 -5.70 8.81
C VAL A 6 5.38 -5.09 10.22
N ASP A 7 6.54 -4.60 10.68
CA ASP A 7 6.68 -3.94 11.98
C ASP A 7 5.84 -2.65 12.03
N PHE A 8 5.84 -1.87 10.95
CA PHE A 8 5.02 -0.66 10.83
C PHE A 8 3.51 -0.97 10.86
N VAL A 9 3.07 -1.95 10.07
CA VAL A 9 1.66 -2.41 10.05
C VAL A 9 1.27 -2.96 11.42
N SER A 10 2.19 -3.62 12.11
CA SER A 10 1.96 -4.17 13.45
C SER A 10 1.73 -3.09 14.51
N ALA A 11 2.37 -1.93 14.37
CA ALA A 11 2.17 -0.78 15.26
C ALA A 11 0.90 0.04 14.93
N ALA A 12 0.36 -0.08 13.72
CA ALA A 12 -0.81 0.69 13.28
C ALA A 12 -2.13 0.21 13.89
N SER A 13 -3.05 1.15 14.14
CA SER A 13 -4.41 0.90 14.61
C SER A 13 -5.36 0.64 13.44
N ILE A 14 -5.27 -0.55 12.82
CA ILE A 14 -6.05 -0.91 11.62
C ILE A 14 -7.39 -1.53 11.99
N ASP A 15 -7.41 -2.46 12.96
CA ASP A 15 -8.60 -3.26 13.30
C ASP A 15 -9.77 -2.43 13.88
N ASN A 16 -9.47 -1.27 14.47
CA ASN A 16 -10.48 -0.31 14.93
C ASN A 16 -10.90 0.69 13.84
N GLY A 17 -10.39 0.51 12.62
CA GLY A 17 -10.65 1.37 11.48
C GLY A 17 -9.96 2.73 11.53
N ASN A 18 -9.10 3.04 12.51
CA ASN A 18 -8.46 4.36 12.58
C ASN A 18 -7.44 4.57 11.46
N VAL A 19 -6.71 3.52 11.07
CA VAL A 19 -5.71 3.53 10.00
C VAL A 19 -6.16 2.66 8.85
N ARG A 20 -6.01 3.17 7.63
CA ARG A 20 -6.14 2.42 6.37
C ARG A 20 -4.78 2.37 5.69
N ILE A 21 -4.42 1.23 5.12
CA ILE A 21 -3.14 1.03 4.44
C ILE A 21 -3.40 0.56 3.01
N GLY A 22 -2.72 1.19 2.06
CA GLY A 22 -2.69 0.83 0.66
C GLY A 22 -1.23 0.72 0.20
N ALA A 23 -0.97 -0.07 -0.83
CA ALA A 23 0.39 -0.35 -1.27
C ALA A 23 0.54 -0.15 -2.77
N VAL A 24 1.59 0.58 -3.14
CA VAL A 24 2.05 0.77 -4.53
C VAL A 24 3.50 0.34 -4.61
N LEU A 25 3.80 -0.53 -5.57
CA LEU A 25 5.16 -0.93 -5.93
C LEU A 25 5.55 -0.20 -7.21
N TYR A 26 6.77 0.32 -7.28
CA TYR A 26 7.28 0.95 -8.50
C TYR A 26 8.70 0.47 -8.82
N SER A 27 8.96 0.20 -10.09
CA SER A 27 10.29 0.02 -10.68
C SER A 27 10.31 0.77 -12.02
N SER A 28 10.47 0.09 -13.17
CA SER A 28 10.18 0.67 -14.48
C SER A 28 8.70 1.04 -14.61
N ASP A 29 7.84 0.15 -14.09
CA ASP A 29 6.38 0.28 -14.09
C ASP A 29 5.85 0.49 -12.67
N VAL A 30 4.64 1.03 -12.58
CA VAL A 30 3.93 1.24 -11.32
C VAL A 30 2.81 0.23 -11.21
N LYS A 31 2.76 -0.49 -10.09
CA LYS A 31 1.75 -1.50 -9.80
C LYS A 31 1.10 -1.23 -8.46
N ILE A 32 -0.19 -0.97 -8.48
CA ILE A 32 -1.01 -0.95 -7.26
C ILE A 32 -1.14 -2.40 -6.79
N GLN A 33 -0.70 -2.67 -5.57
CA GLN A 33 -0.86 -3.99 -4.95
C GLN A 33 -2.26 -4.09 -4.33
N PHE A 34 -2.70 -3.03 -3.65
CA PHE A 34 -4.06 -2.90 -3.12
C PHE A 34 -4.35 -1.46 -2.67
N HIS A 35 -5.63 -1.07 -2.70
CA HIS A 35 -6.13 0.26 -2.31
C HIS A 35 -6.36 0.40 -0.78
N LEU A 36 -6.64 1.61 -0.30
CA LEU A 36 -6.78 1.91 1.14
C LEU A 36 -7.99 1.21 1.79
N ASN A 37 -9.00 0.85 0.99
CA ASN A 37 -10.21 0.15 1.42
C ASN A 37 -10.17 -1.37 1.20
N ALA A 38 -9.04 -1.94 0.74
CA ALA A 38 -8.95 -3.35 0.40
C ALA A 38 -9.03 -4.28 1.62
N PHE A 39 -8.49 -3.85 2.76
CA PHE A 39 -8.39 -4.67 3.97
C PHE A 39 -8.89 -3.91 5.20
N GLN A 40 -9.43 -4.66 6.16
CA GLN A 40 -9.99 -4.11 7.39
C GLN A 40 -9.24 -4.57 8.63
N THR A 41 -8.46 -5.65 8.52
CA THR A 41 -7.66 -6.17 9.63
C THR A 41 -6.17 -6.04 9.38
N LYS A 42 -5.42 -5.95 10.47
CA LYS A 42 -3.95 -5.94 10.46
C LYS A 42 -3.38 -7.20 9.82
N GLN A 43 -3.97 -8.36 10.11
CA GLN A 43 -3.49 -9.63 9.58
C GLN A 43 -3.62 -9.69 8.06
N GLU A 44 -4.76 -9.26 7.51
CA GLU A 44 -4.98 -9.19 6.05
C GLU A 44 -3.92 -8.31 5.36
N VAL A 45 -3.60 -7.14 5.95
CA VAL A 45 -2.58 -6.24 5.41
C VAL A 45 -1.19 -6.90 5.46
N ILE A 46 -0.83 -7.55 6.57
CA ILE A 46 0.45 -8.26 6.70
C ILE A 46 0.56 -9.35 5.63
N ASP A 47 -0.47 -10.18 5.50
CA ASP A 47 -0.50 -11.28 4.53
C ASP A 47 -0.35 -10.74 3.10
N ALA A 48 -1.06 -9.66 2.77
CA ALA A 48 -0.95 -9.02 1.47
C ALA A 48 0.44 -8.44 1.20
N VAL A 49 1.06 -7.79 2.19
CA VAL A 49 2.43 -7.24 2.08
C VAL A 49 3.45 -8.37 1.84
N LEU A 50 3.31 -9.49 2.53
CA LEU A 50 4.22 -10.63 2.38
C LEU A 50 4.13 -11.31 1.00
N GLN A 51 3.00 -11.14 0.29
CA GLN A 51 2.82 -11.63 -1.08
C GLN A 51 3.32 -10.66 -2.17
N ILE A 52 3.77 -9.44 -1.82
CA ILE A 52 4.26 -8.47 -2.80
C ILE A 52 5.56 -9.00 -3.43
N PRO A 53 5.59 -9.23 -4.76
CA PRO A 53 6.77 -9.77 -5.42
C PRO A 53 7.88 -8.72 -5.49
N TYR A 54 9.13 -9.18 -5.42
CA TYR A 54 10.27 -8.35 -5.77
C TYR A 54 10.33 -8.17 -7.30
N VAL A 55 10.31 -6.92 -7.76
CA VAL A 55 10.33 -6.58 -9.19
C VAL A 55 11.63 -5.85 -9.53
N TYR A 56 12.38 -6.39 -10.49
CA TYR A 56 13.56 -5.75 -11.07
C TYR A 56 13.14 -4.68 -12.10
N GLY A 57 14.03 -3.72 -12.37
CA GLY A 57 13.81 -2.69 -13.37
C GLY A 57 14.58 -1.41 -13.08
N SER A 58 14.26 -0.36 -13.83
CA SER A 58 14.70 1.01 -13.56
C SER A 58 13.90 1.63 -12.40
N THR A 59 14.07 2.92 -12.16
CA THR A 59 13.40 3.62 -11.06
C THR A 59 12.53 4.76 -11.60
N ASN A 60 11.22 4.52 -11.69
CA ASN A 60 10.21 5.50 -12.08
C ASN A 60 9.48 6.08 -10.86
N THR A 61 10.21 6.85 -10.06
CA THR A 61 9.66 7.48 -8.85
C THR A 61 8.51 8.45 -9.16
N TYR A 62 8.60 9.17 -10.29
CA TYR A 62 7.54 10.08 -10.74
C TYR A 62 6.22 9.33 -10.92
N GLY A 63 6.23 8.22 -11.66
CA GLY A 63 5.03 7.41 -11.87
C GLY A 63 4.46 6.92 -10.54
N GLY A 64 5.31 6.46 -9.62
CA GLY A 64 4.89 6.00 -8.30
C GLY A 64 4.14 7.09 -7.51
N LEU A 65 4.73 8.28 -7.40
CA LEU A 65 4.13 9.41 -6.68
C LEU A 65 2.88 9.95 -7.39
N ASN A 66 2.89 10.00 -8.72
CA ASN A 66 1.72 10.43 -9.48
C ASN A 66 0.54 9.49 -9.25
N THR A 67 0.75 8.17 -9.29
CA THR A 67 -0.28 7.17 -9.01
C THR A 67 -0.80 7.26 -7.57
N MET A 68 0.06 7.53 -6.59
CA MET A 68 -0.40 7.80 -5.22
C MET A 68 -1.37 8.99 -5.18
N ARG A 69 -1.00 10.10 -5.82
CA ARG A 69 -1.81 11.32 -5.83
C ARG A 69 -3.12 11.17 -6.61
N THR A 70 -3.09 10.54 -7.78
CA THR A 70 -4.24 10.56 -8.72
C THR A 70 -5.14 9.34 -8.62
N VAL A 71 -4.68 8.26 -7.98
CA VAL A 71 -5.44 7.01 -7.88
C VAL A 71 -5.64 6.61 -6.41
N MET A 72 -4.57 6.51 -5.63
CA MET A 72 -4.66 5.96 -4.26
C MET A 72 -5.46 6.87 -3.31
N PHE A 73 -5.15 8.17 -3.30
CA PHE A 73 -5.85 9.16 -2.47
C PHE A 73 -7.10 9.69 -3.18
N THR A 74 -8.08 8.81 -3.36
CA THR A 74 -9.42 9.14 -3.84
C THR A 74 -10.45 8.49 -2.94
N THR A 75 -11.62 9.12 -2.78
CA THR A 75 -12.70 8.58 -1.93
C THR A 75 -13.13 7.18 -2.37
N GLU A 76 -13.15 6.93 -3.69
CA GLU A 76 -13.43 5.61 -4.28
C GLU A 76 -12.45 4.53 -3.79
N ASN A 77 -11.17 4.88 -3.64
CA ASN A 77 -10.12 3.97 -3.22
C ASN A 77 -9.83 3.99 -1.72
N GLY A 78 -10.76 4.53 -0.93
CA GLY A 78 -10.73 4.46 0.53
C GLY A 78 -10.09 5.65 1.24
N ASP A 79 -9.77 6.72 0.52
CA ASP A 79 -9.38 7.99 1.12
C ASP A 79 -10.51 8.58 1.99
N ARG A 80 -10.13 9.34 3.02
CA ARG A 80 -11.06 9.95 3.97
C ARG A 80 -10.85 11.47 3.98
N PRO A 81 -11.92 12.27 3.89
CA PRO A 81 -11.84 13.73 3.95
C PRO A 81 -11.36 14.25 5.31
#